data_AF-A0A7W0K4I0-F1
#
_entry.id   AF-A0A7W0K4I0-F1
#
_cell.length_a   1.000
_cell.length_b   1.000
_cell.length_c   1.000
_cell.angle_alpha   90.00
_cell.angle_beta   90.00
_cell.angle_gamma   90.00
#
_symmetry.space_group_name_H-M   'P 1'
#
loop_
_entity.id
_entity.type
_entity.pdbx_description
1 polymer ?
#
loop_
_entity_poly.entity_id
_entity_poly.type
_entity_poly.pdbx_seq_one_letter_code
_entity_poly.pdbx_strand_id
1 'polypeptide(L)'
;LAVGRRLTGIRLHSDTSGLTVSSGRPRGAGMVATLAAGYVSPSLLGLGASWLVASRRITAVLVCGLVLLAAMSVLIRNVFGILSLAVCVAATVGALWSGLSTLQALLAWTLTWFLLLGGPRAIWELRRSRRRRGPTSDADQLAALTHVPAAAWIGVFAVVAAGALGIGARWLVLTVR
;
A
#
# COMPACT_ATOMS: atom_id res chain seq x y z
N LEU A 1 14.46 9.14 -1.91
CA LEU A 1 15.65 10.01 -2.09
C LEU A 1 15.36 11.28 -2.91
N ALA A 2 14.47 11.27 -3.89
CA ALA A 2 14.17 12.44 -4.74
C ALA A 2 13.49 13.66 -4.06
N VAL A 3 13.22 13.61 -2.75
CA VAL A 3 12.53 14.68 -2.00
C VAL A 3 13.22 15.02 -0.67
N GLY A 4 14.51 14.66 -0.53
CA GLY A 4 15.30 15.04 0.65
C GLY A 4 14.91 14.36 1.97
N ARG A 5 14.15 13.25 1.93
CA ARG A 5 13.79 12.46 3.12
C ARG A 5 14.66 11.20 3.22
N ARG A 6 15.17 10.92 4.42
CA ARG A 6 15.81 9.64 4.79
C ARG A 6 14.92 8.92 5.80
N LEU A 7 14.41 7.75 5.42
CA LEU A 7 13.70 6.83 6.30
C LEU A 7 14.74 5.97 7.02
N THR A 8 14.91 6.19 8.33
CA THR A 8 15.96 5.53 9.11
C THR A 8 15.51 4.18 9.71
N GLY A 9 14.19 3.95 9.81
CA GLY A 9 13.63 2.66 10.19
C GLY A 9 12.22 2.71 10.78
N ILE A 10 11.52 1.58 10.71
CA ILE A 10 10.21 1.35 11.34
C ILE A 10 10.38 0.24 12.40
N ARG A 11 10.15 0.54 13.68
CA ARG A 11 10.06 -0.47 14.75
C ARG A 11 8.58 -0.79 15.01
N LEU A 12 8.22 -2.06 14.91
CA LEU A 12 6.89 -2.57 15.22
C LEU A 12 6.97 -3.28 16.56
N HIS A 13 6.40 -2.71 17.62
CA HIS A 13 6.23 -3.42 18.89
C HIS A 13 5.02 -4.37 18.78
N SER A 14 4.99 -5.43 19.60
CA SER A 14 3.84 -6.35 19.75
C SER A 14 2.62 -5.64 20.34
N ASP A 15 2.87 -4.58 21.10
CA ASP A 15 1.89 -3.57 21.44
C ASP A 15 1.80 -2.57 20.28
N THR A 16 0.60 -2.08 19.96
CA THR A 16 0.28 -1.47 18.64
C THR A 16 0.87 -0.06 18.43
N SER A 17 2.04 0.24 19.01
CA SER A 17 2.77 1.50 18.98
C SER A 17 3.97 1.42 18.04
N GLY A 18 3.69 1.53 16.74
CA GLY A 18 4.72 1.71 15.71
C GLY A 18 5.22 3.16 15.67
N LEU A 19 6.34 3.47 16.33
CA LEU A 19 7.01 4.77 16.19
C LEU A 19 7.82 4.78 14.88
N THR A 20 7.27 5.45 13.87
CA THR A 20 7.94 5.74 12.60
C THR A 20 8.74 7.04 12.75
N VAL A 21 10.05 6.92 13.07
CA VAL A 21 10.93 8.11 13.18
C VAL A 21 11.42 8.47 11.78
N SER A 22 10.66 9.32 11.08
CA SER A 22 11.06 9.88 9.79
C SER A 22 11.92 11.14 10.00
N SER A 23 13.15 11.13 9.50
CA SER A 23 14.03 12.30 9.47
C SER A 23 13.87 13.08 8.14
N GLY A 24 13.43 14.34 8.24
CA GLY A 24 13.21 15.29 7.14
C GLY A 24 12.47 16.55 7.62
N ARG A 25 12.46 17.64 6.82
CA ARG A 25 11.73 18.87 7.17
C ARG A 25 10.24 18.53 7.36
N PRO A 26 9.62 18.84 8.52
CA PRO A 26 8.24 18.47 8.83
C PRO A 26 7.18 19.30 8.05
N ARG A 27 7.62 20.15 7.11
CA ARG A 27 6.77 21.06 6.33
C ARG A 27 7.26 21.14 4.87
N GLY A 28 6.33 21.41 3.96
CA GLY A 28 6.59 21.65 2.53
C GLY A 28 6.00 20.59 1.59
N ALA A 29 6.09 20.84 0.27
CA ALA A 29 5.48 20.02 -0.78
C ALA A 29 5.90 18.53 -0.73
N GLY A 30 7.11 18.24 -0.25
CA GLY A 30 7.58 16.87 -0.10
C GLY A 30 6.89 16.07 1.00
N MET A 31 6.46 16.73 2.08
CA MET A 31 5.66 16.10 3.12
C MET A 31 4.24 15.80 2.60
N VAL A 32 3.66 16.75 1.85
CA VAL A 32 2.36 16.59 1.17
C VAL A 32 2.39 15.38 0.24
N ALA A 33 3.41 15.28 -0.62
CA ALA A 33 3.56 14.16 -1.54
C ALA A 33 3.70 12.82 -0.82
N THR A 34 4.42 12.77 0.31
CA THR A 34 4.59 11.53 1.06
C THR A 34 3.31 11.10 1.76
N LEU A 35 2.60 12.05 2.39
CA LEU A 35 1.32 11.77 3.05
C LEU A 35 0.29 11.31 2.02
N ALA A 36 0.16 12.02 0.89
CA ALA A 36 -0.75 11.62 -0.18
C ALA A 36 -0.38 10.25 -0.79
N ALA A 37 0.91 10.01 -1.05
CA ALA A 37 1.38 8.73 -1.57
C ALA A 37 1.07 7.57 -0.63
N GLY A 38 1.11 7.76 0.69
CA GLY A 38 0.80 6.70 1.66
C GLY A 38 -0.61 6.12 1.50
N TYR A 39 -1.60 6.96 1.16
CA TYR A 39 -2.99 6.54 0.99
C TYR A 39 -3.32 6.09 -0.43
N VAL A 40 -2.66 6.67 -1.44
CA VAL A 40 -2.95 6.42 -2.85
C VAL A 40 -2.19 5.20 -3.41
N SER A 41 -0.98 4.92 -2.90
CA SER A 41 -0.11 3.88 -3.47
C SER A 41 -0.73 2.48 -3.46
N PRO A 42 -1.36 1.98 -2.37
CA PRO A 42 -1.94 0.63 -2.37
C PRO A 42 -2.99 0.44 -3.47
N SER A 43 -3.89 1.43 -3.64
CA SER A 43 -4.94 1.41 -4.66
C SER A 43 -4.38 1.43 -6.07
N LEU A 44 -3.39 2.27 -6.35
CA LEU A 44 -2.78 2.33 -7.69
C LEU A 44 -1.98 1.07 -8.01
N LEU A 45 -1.23 0.52 -7.04
CA LEU A 45 -0.52 -0.74 -7.20
C LEU A 45 -1.50 -1.91 -7.43
N GLY A 46 -2.62 -1.94 -6.71
CA GLY A 46 -3.69 -2.92 -6.93
C GLY A 46 -4.32 -2.80 -8.31
N LEU A 47 -4.57 -1.57 -8.78
CA LEU A 47 -5.09 -1.33 -10.13
C LEU A 47 -4.10 -1.80 -11.20
N GLY A 48 -2.81 -1.47 -11.06
CA GLY A 48 -1.76 -1.95 -11.97
C GLY A 48 -1.64 -3.48 -11.97
N ALA A 49 -1.72 -4.12 -10.80
CA ALA A 49 -1.73 -5.56 -10.69
C ALA A 49 -2.97 -6.17 -11.39
N SER A 50 -4.15 -5.58 -11.22
CA SER A 50 -5.38 -6.06 -11.87
C SER A 50 -5.31 -5.96 -13.41
N TRP A 51 -4.66 -4.92 -13.93
CA TRP A 51 -4.40 -4.78 -15.36
C TRP A 51 -3.47 -5.87 -15.90
N LEU A 52 -2.40 -6.18 -15.17
CA LEU A 52 -1.46 -7.24 -15.52
C LEU A 52 -2.13 -8.62 -15.48
N VAL A 53 -2.98 -8.88 -14.47
CA VAL A 53 -3.79 -10.10 -14.41
C VAL A 53 -4.72 -10.20 -15.62
N ALA A 54 -5.45 -9.12 -15.95
CA ALA A 54 -6.34 -9.08 -17.12
C ALA A 54 -5.59 -9.26 -18.45
N SER A 55 -4.33 -8.82 -18.50
CA SER A 55 -3.43 -9.02 -19.66
C SER A 55 -2.77 -10.41 -19.69
N ARG A 56 -3.19 -11.34 -18.82
CA ARG A 56 -2.61 -12.68 -18.64
C ARG A 56 -1.12 -12.71 -18.29
N ARG A 57 -0.58 -11.63 -17.72
CA ARG A 57 0.82 -11.49 -17.31
C ARG A 57 1.01 -11.83 -15.82
N ILE A 58 0.60 -13.04 -15.41
CA ILE A 58 0.61 -13.48 -14.00
C ILE A 58 2.02 -13.43 -13.40
N THR A 59 3.03 -13.91 -14.12
CA THR A 59 4.44 -13.89 -13.67
C THR A 59 4.92 -12.47 -13.40
N ALA A 60 4.50 -11.49 -14.21
CA ALA A 60 4.85 -10.09 -14.00
C ALA A 60 4.29 -9.54 -12.68
N VAL A 61 3.06 -9.92 -12.31
CA VAL A 61 2.45 -9.55 -11.03
C VAL A 61 3.28 -10.06 -9.85
N LEU A 62 3.71 -11.32 -9.91
CA LEU A 62 4.51 -11.93 -8.84
C LEU A 62 5.90 -11.30 -8.74
N VAL A 63 6.56 -11.01 -9.87
CA VAL A 63 7.86 -10.32 -9.89
C VAL A 63 7.72 -8.89 -9.35
N CYS A 64 6.71 -8.14 -9.77
CA CYS A 64 6.42 -6.81 -9.21
C CYS A 64 6.13 -6.90 -7.70
N GLY A 65 5.41 -7.93 -7.26
CA GLY A 65 5.18 -8.23 -5.84
C GLY A 65 6.47 -8.48 -5.07
N LEU A 66 7.40 -9.26 -5.63
CA LEU A 66 8.72 -9.48 -5.04
C LEU A 66 9.53 -8.19 -4.92
N VAL A 67 9.53 -7.36 -5.97
CA VAL A 67 10.19 -6.04 -5.93
C VAL A 67 9.58 -5.18 -4.82
N LEU A 68 8.26 -5.19 -4.66
CA LEU A 68 7.57 -4.48 -3.59
C LEU A 68 7.96 -5.02 -2.21
N LEU A 69 7.99 -6.34 -2.03
CA LEU A 69 8.43 -6.97 -0.79
C LEU A 69 9.89 -6.64 -0.45
N ALA A 70 10.78 -6.62 -1.45
CA ALA A 70 12.17 -6.23 -1.29
C ALA A 70 12.30 -4.74 -0.93
N ALA A 71 11.50 -3.86 -1.52
CA ALA A 71 11.47 -2.47 -1.12
C ALA A 71 11.02 -2.31 0.35
N MET A 72 10.00 -3.07 0.77
CA MET A 72 9.51 -3.08 2.15
C MET A 72 10.52 -3.64 3.14
N SER A 73 11.33 -4.64 2.77
CA SER A 73 12.33 -5.23 3.67
C SER A 73 13.43 -4.25 4.06
N VAL A 74 13.79 -3.31 3.18
CA VAL A 74 14.74 -2.22 3.48
C VAL A 74 14.18 -1.26 4.55
N LEU A 75 12.86 -1.07 4.57
CA LEU A 75 12.15 -0.13 5.44
C LEU A 75 11.83 -0.75 6.81
N ILE A 76 11.53 -2.04 6.83
CA ILE A 76 11.17 -2.78 8.04
C ILE A 76 12.45 -3.16 8.80
N ARG A 77 12.57 -2.63 10.01
CA ARG A 77 13.73 -2.88 10.90
C ARG A 77 13.34 -3.72 12.12
N ASN A 78 12.24 -4.47 12.02
CA ASN A 78 11.68 -5.27 13.10
C ASN A 78 11.67 -6.76 12.78
N VAL A 79 12.02 -7.61 13.75
CA VAL A 79 12.12 -9.07 13.58
C VAL A 79 10.81 -9.67 13.09
N PHE A 80 9.68 -9.32 13.68
CA PHE A 80 8.37 -9.83 13.24
C PHE A 80 8.08 -9.44 11.80
N GLY A 81 8.34 -8.18 11.42
CA GLY A 81 8.11 -7.73 10.06
C GLY A 81 9.06 -8.39 9.05
N ILE A 82 10.32 -8.60 9.42
CA ILE A 82 11.30 -9.34 8.60
C ILE A 82 10.83 -10.78 8.41
N LEU A 83 10.37 -11.45 9.47
CA LEU A 83 9.87 -12.82 9.40
C LEU A 83 8.63 -12.92 8.50
N SER A 84 7.64 -12.03 8.67
CA SER A 84 6.45 -12.00 7.82
C SER A 84 6.78 -11.76 6.35
N LEU A 85 7.71 -10.83 6.07
CA LEU A 85 8.21 -10.59 4.72
C LEU A 85 8.92 -11.80 4.15
N ALA A 86 9.78 -12.46 4.93
CA ALA A 86 10.50 -13.65 4.51
C ALA A 86 9.53 -14.78 4.09
N VAL A 87 8.45 -14.98 4.86
CA VAL A 87 7.39 -15.94 4.51
C VAL A 87 6.71 -15.57 3.20
N CYS A 88 6.36 -14.29 2.99
CA CYS A 88 5.73 -13.84 1.74
C CYS A 88 6.67 -14.02 0.52
N VAL A 89 7.95 -13.69 0.68
CA VAL A 89 8.97 -13.87 -0.36
C VAL A 89 9.13 -15.36 -0.67
N ALA A 90 9.27 -16.21 0.34
CA ALA A 90 9.41 -17.65 0.17
C ALA A 90 8.20 -18.27 -0.55
N ALA A 91 6.98 -17.88 -0.18
CA ALA A 91 5.76 -18.34 -0.85
C ALA A 91 5.73 -17.92 -2.32
N THR A 92 6.12 -16.66 -2.62
CA THR A 92 6.11 -16.13 -3.99
C THR A 92 7.18 -16.80 -4.86
N VAL A 93 8.40 -16.95 -4.34
CA VAL A 93 9.49 -17.65 -5.03
C VAL A 93 9.15 -19.12 -5.22
N GLY A 94 8.62 -19.79 -4.20
CA GLY A 94 8.19 -21.19 -4.29
C GLY A 94 7.13 -21.41 -5.36
N ALA A 95 6.14 -20.52 -5.48
CA ALA A 95 5.15 -20.61 -6.55
C ALA A 95 5.76 -20.40 -7.95
N LEU A 96 6.70 -19.46 -8.10
CA LEU A 96 7.43 -19.27 -9.36
C LEU A 96 8.25 -20.52 -9.74
N TRP A 97 8.97 -21.09 -8.78
CA TRP A 97 9.82 -22.26 -8.98
C TRP A 97 9.04 -23.54 -9.25
N SER A 98 7.86 -23.69 -8.62
CA SER A 98 7.02 -24.87 -8.82
C SER A 98 6.50 -25.04 -10.25
N GLY A 99 6.47 -23.96 -11.05
CA GLY A 99 5.89 -23.97 -12.40
C GLY A 99 4.36 -24.18 -12.45
N LEU A 100 3.70 -24.33 -11.29
CA LEU A 100 2.26 -24.58 -11.19
C LEU A 100 1.49 -23.29 -11.47
N SER A 101 0.86 -23.22 -12.64
CA SER A 101 0.04 -22.08 -13.08
C SER A 101 -1.07 -21.73 -12.08
N THR A 102 -1.69 -22.74 -11.45
CA THR A 102 -2.74 -22.55 -10.44
C THR A 102 -2.22 -21.81 -9.21
N LEU A 103 -1.05 -22.19 -8.67
CA LEU A 103 -0.47 -21.52 -7.49
C LEU A 103 -0.08 -20.07 -7.81
N GLN A 104 0.51 -19.84 -8.99
CA GLN A 104 0.87 -18.50 -9.43
C GLN A 104 -0.35 -17.61 -9.59
N ALA A 105 -1.44 -18.13 -10.18
CA ALA A 105 -2.69 -17.41 -10.34
C ALA A 105 -3.33 -17.06 -8.99
N LEU A 106 -3.41 -18.03 -8.06
CA LEU A 106 -3.97 -17.84 -6.72
C LEU A 106 -3.23 -16.74 -5.95
N LEU A 107 -1.89 -16.77 -5.96
CA LEU A 107 -1.09 -15.74 -5.30
C LEU A 107 -1.23 -14.38 -5.96
N ALA A 108 -1.19 -14.31 -7.29
CA ALA A 108 -1.33 -13.06 -8.02
C ALA A 108 -2.70 -12.41 -7.76
N TRP A 109 -3.77 -13.20 -7.75
CA TRP A 109 -5.10 -12.74 -7.41
C TRP A 109 -5.21 -12.26 -5.97
N THR A 110 -4.68 -13.04 -5.03
CA THR A 110 -4.69 -12.69 -3.61
C THR A 110 -3.96 -11.38 -3.37
N LEU A 111 -2.77 -11.23 -3.95
CA LEU A 111 -1.98 -10.01 -3.90
C LEU A 111 -2.72 -8.82 -4.51
N THR A 112 -3.36 -9.01 -5.66
CA THR A 112 -4.10 -7.94 -6.34
C THR A 112 -5.27 -7.46 -5.48
N TRP A 113 -6.07 -8.39 -4.95
CA TRP A 113 -7.19 -8.04 -4.05
C TRP A 113 -6.70 -7.39 -2.77
N PHE A 114 -5.62 -7.90 -2.18
CA PHE A 114 -5.01 -7.31 -0.99
C PHE A 114 -4.63 -5.84 -1.22
N LEU A 115 -4.01 -5.53 -2.35
CA LEU A 115 -3.63 -4.16 -2.72
C LEU A 115 -4.85 -3.26 -2.99
N LEU A 116 -5.84 -3.76 -3.75
CA LEU A 116 -7.08 -3.03 -4.05
C LEU A 116 -7.87 -2.68 -2.77
N LEU A 117 -7.96 -3.63 -1.83
CA LEU A 117 -8.64 -3.44 -0.54
C LEU A 117 -7.81 -2.60 0.46
N GLY A 118 -6.51 -2.42 0.21
CA GLY A 118 -5.64 -1.58 1.04
C GLY A 118 -6.10 -0.13 1.11
N GLY A 119 -6.60 0.44 0.00
CA GLY A 119 -7.13 1.81 -0.04
C GLY A 119 -8.37 2.02 0.84
N PRO A 120 -9.47 1.27 0.62
CA PRO A 120 -10.66 1.33 1.47
C PRO A 120 -10.34 1.12 2.95
N ARG A 121 -9.46 0.16 3.26
CA ARG A 121 -9.01 -0.10 4.63
C ARG A 121 -8.29 1.11 5.24
N ALA A 122 -7.35 1.72 4.52
CA ALA A 122 -6.63 2.89 5.00
C ALA A 122 -7.56 4.09 5.26
N ILE A 123 -8.58 4.29 4.42
CA ILE A 123 -9.59 5.34 4.62
C ILE A 123 -10.44 5.06 5.86
N TRP A 124 -10.83 3.79 6.09
CA TRP A 124 -11.57 3.42 7.28
C TRP A 124 -10.72 3.64 8.55
N GLU A 125 -9.48 3.18 8.55
CA GLU A 125 -8.55 3.39 9.67
C GLU A 125 -8.34 4.88 9.97
N LEU A 126 -8.19 5.70 8.93
CA LEU A 126 -8.09 7.16 9.04
C LEU A 126 -9.34 7.76 9.70
N ARG A 127 -10.54 7.40 9.23
CA ARG A 127 -11.81 7.86 9.81
C ARG A 127 -11.98 7.42 11.26
N ARG A 128 -11.61 6.18 11.59
CA ARG A 128 -11.69 5.62 12.94
C ARG A 128 -10.71 6.31 13.88
N SER A 129 -9.48 6.57 13.43
CA SER A 129 -8.46 7.27 14.22
C SER A 129 -8.90 8.70 14.52
N ARG A 130 -9.45 9.42 13.53
CA ARG A 130 -9.98 10.79 13.70
C ARG A 130 -11.11 10.87 14.73
N ARG A 131 -12.02 9.88 14.74
CA ARG A 131 -13.10 9.78 15.73
C ARG A 131 -12.59 9.51 17.15
N ARG A 132 -11.48 8.79 17.31
CA ARG A 132 -10.95 8.39 18.63
C ARG A 132 -9.92 9.34 19.21
N ARG A 133 -9.09 9.97 18.38
CA ARG A 133 -7.87 10.70 18.80
C ARG A 133 -7.86 12.19 18.39
N GLY A 134 -8.95 12.68 17.80
CA GLY A 134 -9.06 14.08 17.35
C GLY A 134 -8.24 14.38 16.08
N PRO A 135 -8.06 15.67 15.73
CA PRO A 135 -7.53 16.13 14.44
C PRO A 135 -5.99 16.03 14.32
N THR A 136 -5.41 14.89 14.69
CA THR A 136 -3.97 14.60 14.53
C THR A 136 -3.68 13.69 13.34
N SER A 137 -4.67 13.45 12.48
CA SER A 137 -4.57 12.50 11.38
C SER A 137 -3.73 13.05 10.21
N ASP A 138 -3.24 12.16 9.35
CA ASP A 138 -2.46 12.54 8.16
C ASP A 138 -3.22 13.51 7.23
N ALA A 139 -4.55 13.39 7.18
CA ALA A 139 -5.40 14.31 6.43
C ALA A 139 -5.47 15.70 7.08
N ASP A 140 -5.41 15.78 8.41
CA ASP A 140 -5.36 17.06 9.13
C ASP A 140 -3.97 17.71 8.96
N GLN A 141 -2.88 16.92 8.93
CA GLN A 141 -1.54 17.41 8.58
C GLN A 141 -1.48 17.93 7.15
N LEU A 142 -2.09 17.23 6.19
CA LEU A 142 -2.22 17.71 4.82
C LEU A 142 -3.01 19.03 4.77
N ALA A 143 -4.09 19.13 5.54
CA ALA A 143 -4.88 20.35 5.59
C ALA A 143 -4.09 21.54 6.12
N ALA A 144 -3.31 21.35 7.18
CA ALA A 144 -2.43 22.38 7.72
C ALA A 144 -1.33 22.81 6.73
N LEU A 145 -0.84 21.90 5.88
CA LEU A 145 0.23 22.18 4.91
C LEU A 145 -0.28 22.80 3.61
N THR A 146 -1.52 22.48 3.20
CA THR A 146 -2.07 22.86 1.88
C THR A 146 -3.17 23.91 1.96
N HIS A 147 -3.63 24.24 3.18
CA HIS A 147 -4.80 25.09 3.43
C HIS A 147 -6.12 24.52 2.87
N VAL A 148 -6.11 23.28 2.37
CA VAL A 148 -7.29 22.57 1.86
C VAL A 148 -7.92 21.76 3.00
N PRO A 149 -9.25 21.77 3.21
CA PRO A 149 -9.87 21.04 4.30
C PRO A 149 -9.54 19.54 4.29
N ALA A 150 -9.31 18.95 5.46
CA ALA A 150 -9.00 17.51 5.58
C ALA A 150 -10.09 16.61 4.96
N ALA A 151 -11.35 17.06 4.97
CA ALA A 151 -12.46 16.35 4.34
C ALA A 151 -12.29 16.22 2.81
N ALA A 152 -11.74 17.25 2.14
CA ALA A 152 -11.48 17.20 0.71
C ALA A 152 -10.37 16.18 0.40
N TRP A 153 -9.29 16.14 1.19
CA TRP A 153 -8.25 15.12 1.06
C TRP A 153 -8.77 13.69 1.27
N ILE A 154 -9.61 13.47 2.29
CA ILE A 154 -10.30 12.19 2.50
C ILE A 154 -11.17 11.83 1.29
N GLY A 155 -11.87 12.82 0.71
CA GLY A 155 -12.66 12.66 -0.50
C GLY A 155 -11.81 12.20 -1.68
N VAL A 156 -10.67 12.86 -1.94
CA VAL A 156 -9.72 12.47 -3.00
C VAL A 156 -9.23 11.04 -2.80
N PHE A 157 -8.79 10.68 -1.60
CA PHE A 157 -8.36 9.31 -1.31
C PHE A 157 -9.47 8.30 -1.52
N ALA A 158 -10.70 8.63 -1.10
CA ALA A 158 -11.87 7.78 -1.30
C ALA A 158 -12.23 7.59 -2.77
N VAL A 159 -12.19 8.65 -3.58
CA VAL A 159 -12.45 8.57 -5.02
C VAL A 159 -11.40 7.70 -5.70
N VAL A 160 -10.12 7.89 -5.39
CA VAL A 160 -9.03 7.08 -5.97
C VAL A 160 -9.15 5.62 -5.56
N ALA A 161 -9.41 5.34 -4.27
CA ALA A 161 -9.55 3.98 -3.78
C ALA A 161 -10.79 3.28 -4.37
N ALA A 162 -11.94 3.96 -4.41
CA ALA A 162 -13.17 3.41 -4.98
C ALA A 162 -13.06 3.21 -6.49
N GLY A 163 -12.44 4.16 -7.21
CA GLY A 163 -12.20 4.05 -8.65
C GLY A 163 -11.25 2.89 -8.96
N ALA A 164 -10.13 2.79 -8.26
CA ALA A 164 -9.20 1.67 -8.41
C ALA A 164 -9.85 0.32 -8.09
N LEU A 165 -10.61 0.23 -7.00
CA LEU A 165 -11.34 -0.98 -6.62
C LEU A 165 -12.38 -1.36 -7.67
N GLY A 166 -13.21 -0.40 -8.12
CA GLY A 166 -14.27 -0.66 -9.09
C GLY A 166 -13.72 -1.09 -10.45
N ILE A 167 -12.73 -0.38 -10.98
CA ILE A 167 -12.08 -0.72 -12.25
C ILE A 167 -11.32 -2.05 -12.14
N GLY A 168 -10.53 -2.22 -11.07
CA GLY A 168 -9.74 -3.43 -10.85
C GLY A 168 -10.61 -4.67 -10.65
N ALA A 169 -11.66 -4.57 -9.84
CA ALA A 169 -12.63 -5.65 -9.67
C ALA A 169 -13.33 -6.00 -10.98
N ARG A 170 -13.72 -5.00 -11.79
CA ARG A 170 -14.32 -5.24 -13.11
C ARG A 170 -13.36 -6.02 -14.01
N TRP A 171 -12.10 -5.62 -14.08
CA TRP A 171 -11.09 -6.33 -14.88
C TRP A 171 -10.90 -7.77 -14.40
N LEU A 172 -10.78 -7.99 -13.10
CA LEU A 172 -10.65 -9.34 -12.53
C LEU A 172 -11.84 -10.22 -12.88
N VAL A 173 -13.07 -9.73 -12.69
CA VAL A 173 -14.30 -10.49 -12.99
C VAL A 173 -14.40 -10.83 -14.49
N LEU A 174 -14.02 -9.90 -15.37
CA LEU A 174 -14.03 -10.14 -16.81
C LEU A 174 -12.96 -11.15 -17.25
N THR A 175 -11.88 -11.31 -16.50
CA THR A 175 -10.79 -12.25 -16.84
C THR A 175 -11.18 -13.72 -16.58
N VAL A 176 -12.22 -13.95 -15.77
CA VAL A 176 -12.70 -15.29 -15.37
C VAL A 176 -13.69 -15.87 -16.38
N ARG A 177 -14.26 -15.02 -17.23
CA ARG A 177 -15.16 -15.42 -18.31
C ARG A 177 -14.35 -15.84 -19.53
#